data_AF-A0A7W1QFC2-F1
#
_entry.id   AF-A0A7W1QFC2-F1
#
_cell.length_a   1.000
_cell.length_b   1.000
_cell.length_c   1.000
_cell.angle_alpha   90.00
_cell.angle_beta   90.00
_cell.angle_gamma   90.00
#
_symmetry.space_group_name_H-M   'P 1'
#
loop_
_entity.id
_entity.type
_entity.pdbx_description
1 polymer ?
#
loop_
_entity_poly.entity_id
_entity_poly.type
_entity_poly.pdbx_seq_one_letter_code
_entity_poly.pdbx_strand_id
1 'polypeptide(L)' 'RDYALTQDVRHLAKDVLRHRLVLTYQALAEEIFPDRILDAVLEAVPMPRIDVAREETA' A
#
# COMPACT_ATOMS: atom_id res chain seq x y z
N ARG A 1 17.11 -10.56 -0.94
CA ARG A 1 17.26 -9.98 0.41
C ARG A 1 16.39 -10.83 1.31
N ASP A 2 16.86 -11.21 2.49
CA ASP A 2 16.13 -12.11 3.39
C ASP A 2 15.16 -11.37 4.32
N TYR A 3 15.11 -10.04 4.20
CA TYR A 3 14.19 -9.16 4.89
C TYR A 3 13.53 -8.20 3.89
N ALA A 4 12.30 -7.78 4.20
CA ALA A 4 11.55 -6.80 3.43
C ALA A 4 11.61 -5.44 4.13
N LEU A 5 11.71 -4.39 3.32
CA LEU A 5 11.59 -3.01 3.75
C LEU A 5 10.17 -2.51 3.52
N THR A 6 9.79 -1.45 4.23
CA THR A 6 8.44 -0.90 4.11
C THR A 6 8.14 -0.39 2.70
N GLN A 7 9.15 0.10 1.98
CA GLN A 7 8.99 0.46 0.57
C GLN A 7 8.66 -0.74 -0.32
N ASP A 8 9.17 -1.93 -0.01
CA ASP A 8 8.92 -3.14 -0.80
C ASP A 8 7.43 -3.50 -0.73
N VAL A 9 6.84 -3.40 0.46
CA VAL A 9 5.40 -3.60 0.67
C VAL A 9 4.58 -2.48 0.00
N ARG A 10 5.01 -1.22 0.13
CA ARG A 10 4.32 -0.07 -0.47
C ARG A 10 4.25 -0.17 -2.00
N HIS A 11 5.34 -0.58 -2.65
CA HIS A 11 5.37 -0.75 -4.09
C HIS A 11 4.42 -1.84 -4.58
N LEU A 12 4.24 -2.93 -3.82
CA LEU A 12 3.34 -4.03 -4.19
C LEU A 12 1.88 -3.81 -3.79
N ALA A 13 1.60 -2.83 -2.93
CA ALA A 13 0.30 -2.67 -2.30
C ALA A 13 -0.85 -2.55 -3.31
N LYS A 14 -0.71 -1.71 -4.35
CA LYS A 14 -1.77 -1.54 -5.34
C LYS A 14 -1.99 -2.80 -6.18
N ASP A 15 -0.91 -3.38 -6.70
CA ASP A 15 -0.99 -4.54 -7.58
C ASP A 15 -1.62 -5.76 -6.89
N VAL A 16 -1.30 -5.97 -5.61
CA VAL A 16 -1.83 -7.10 -4.84
C VAL A 16 -3.27 -6.84 -4.38
N LEU A 17 -3.60 -5.62 -3.96
CA LEU A 17 -4.87 -5.34 -3.30
C LEU A 17 -5.99 -4.93 -4.27
N ARG A 18 -5.69 -4.35 -5.43
CA ARG A 18 -6.71 -3.84 -6.37
C ARG A 18 -7.72 -4.88 -6.82
N HIS A 19 -7.29 -6.13 -6.97
CA HIS A 19 -8.13 -7.25 -7.40
C HIS A 19 -8.80 -7.99 -6.22
N ARG A 20 -8.56 -7.53 -4.98
CA ARG A 20 -9.10 -8.12 -3.74
C ARG A 20 -10.20 -7.26 -3.11
N LEU A 21 -10.48 -6.10 -3.68
CA LEU A 21 -11.56 -5.23 -3.23
C LEU A 21 -12.84 -5.58 -3.96
N VAL A 22 -13.90 -5.83 -3.19
CA VAL A 22 -15.26 -5.98 -3.71
C VAL A 22 -15.98 -4.66 -3.51
N LEU A 23 -16.33 -4.00 -4.61
CA LEU A 23 -17.04 -2.73 -4.57
C LEU A 23 -18.53 -2.95 -4.32
N THR A 24 -19.14 -2.03 -3.58
CA THR A 24 -20.59 -2.01 -3.43
C THR A 24 -21.26 -1.56 -4.71
N TYR A 25 -22.54 -1.89 -4.88
CA TYR A 25 -23.33 -1.42 -6.03
C TYR A 25 -23.32 0.11 -6.15
N GLN A 26 -23.44 0.83 -5.04
CA GLN A 26 -23.37 2.29 -5.03
C GLN A 26 -22.02 2.81 -5.56
N ALA A 27 -20.91 2.22 -5.12
CA ALA A 27 -19.58 2.62 -5.59
C ALA A 27 -19.43 2.39 -7.10
N LEU A 28 -19.98 1.29 -7.63
CA LEU A 28 -20.00 1.04 -9.08
C LEU A 28 -20.88 2.06 -9.82
N ALA A 29 -22.04 2.41 -9.27
CA ALA A 29 -22.94 3.41 -9.84
C ALA A 29 -22.33 4.82 -9.86
N GLU A 30 -21.43 5.11 -8.93
CA GLU A 30 -20.65 6.36 -8.84
C GLU A 30 -19.32 6.30 -9.62
N GLU A 31 -19.08 5.26 -10.43
CA GLU A 31 -17.85 5.05 -11.20
C GLU A 31 -16.57 5.10 -10.34
N ILE A 32 -16.65 4.57 -9.12
CA ILE A 32 -15.50 4.46 -8.23
C ILE A 32 -14.66 3.25 -8.61
N PHE A 33 -13.36 3.47 -8.79
CA PHE A 33 -12.38 2.42 -9.09
C PHE A 33 -11.60 2.01 -7.83
N PRO A 34 -11.15 0.74 -7.72
CA PRO A 34 -10.38 0.26 -6.57
C PRO A 34 -9.13 1.09 -6.27
N ASP A 35 -8.45 1.59 -7.31
CA ASP A 35 -7.26 2.43 -7.16
C ASP A 35 -7.54 3.72 -6.37
N ARG A 36 -8.72 4.33 -6.59
CA ARG A 36 -9.08 5.57 -5.89
C ARG A 36 -9.25 5.35 -4.38
N ILE A 37 -9.79 4.19 -4.00
CA ILE A 37 -9.91 3.77 -2.59
C ILE A 37 -8.53 3.45 -2.01
N LEU A 38 -7.72 2.70 -2.75
CA LEU A 38 -6.37 2.34 -2.33
C LEU A 38 -5.50 3.57 -2.12
N ASP A 39 -5.58 4.58 -2.99
CA ASP A 39 -4.86 5.85 -2.81
C ASP A 39 -5.23 6.53 -1.50
N ALA A 40 -6.52 6.69 -1.21
CA ALA A 40 -6.99 7.31 0.02
C ALA A 40 -6.54 6.54 1.28
N VAL A 41 -6.63 5.20 1.26
CA VAL A 41 -6.19 4.36 2.39
C VAL A 41 -4.67 4.44 2.56
N LEU A 42 -3.93 4.37 1.47
CA LEU A 42 -2.47 4.39 1.48
C LEU A 42 -1.92 5.77 1.87
N GLU A 43 -2.64 6.86 1.63
CA GLU A 43 -2.30 8.21 2.10
C GLU A 43 -2.64 8.40 3.58
N ALA A 44 -3.76 7.84 4.04
CA ALA A 44 -4.18 7.90 5.45
C ALA A 44 -3.23 7.14 6.40
N VAL A 45 -2.47 6.17 5.88
CA VAL A 45 -1.50 5.38 6.64
C VAL A 45 -0.07 5.89 6.36
N PRO A 46 0.53 6.68 7.26
CA PRO A 46 1.88 7.20 7.06
C PRO A 46 2.91 6.07 7.09
N MET A 47 3.99 6.23 6.32
CA MET A 47 5.10 5.27 6.37
C MET A 47 5.80 5.34 7.74
N PRO A 48 6.04 4.20 8.40
CA PRO A 48 6.84 4.17 9.61
C PRO A 48 8.25 4.68 9.29
N ARG A 49 8.74 5.60 10.11
CA ARG A 49 10.12 6.09 10.08
C ARG A 49 11.00 5.07 10.76
N ILE A 50 11.32 4.00 10.05
CA ILE A 50 12.33 3.05 10.52
C ILE A 50 13.66 3.55 9.96
N ASP A 51 14.37 4.33 10.78
CA ASP A 51 15.80 4.57 10.56
C ASP A 51 16.52 3.26 10.87
N VAL A 52 16.51 2.32 9.91
CA VAL A 52 17.47 1.22 9.93
C VAL A 52 18.80 1.82 9.51
N ALA A 53 19.36 2.67 10.38
CA ALA A 53 20.77 2.99 10.33
C ALA A 53 21.48 1.64 10.35
N ARG A 54 22.15 1.33 9.24
CA ARG A 54 23.06 0.21 9.17
C ARG A 54 24.07 0.41 10.31
N GLU A 55 23.94 -0.36 11.38
CA GLU A 55 25.11 -0.89 12.06
C GLU A 55 25.76 -1.88 11.09
N GLU A 56 26.33 -1.35 10.00
CA GLU A 56 27.38 -2.05 9.28
C GLU A 56 28.62 -1.99 10.18
N THR A 57 28.74 -3.01 11.00
CA THR A 57 30.00 -3.37 11.62
C THR A 57 30.99 -3.67 10.49
N ALA A 58 31.95 -2.76 10.28
CA ALA A 58 33.29 -3.02 9.74
C ALA A 58 34.21 -1.86 10.07
#